data_AF-A0A817Q4F1-F1
#
_entry.id   AF-A0A817Q4F1-F1
#
_cell.length_a   1.000
_cell.length_b   1.000
_cell.length_c   1.000
_cell.angle_alpha   90.00
_cell.angle_beta   90.00
_cell.angle_gamma   90.00
#
_symmetry.space_group_name_H-M   'P 1'
#
loop_
_entity.id
_entity.type
_entity.pdbx_description
1 polymer ?
#
loop_
_entity_poly.entity_id
_entity_poly.type
_entity_poly.pdbx_seq_one_letter_code
_entity_poly.pdbx_strand_id
1 'polypeptide(L)'
;MALQNNGQFVCPKRDGTKVEGNDIEALIPNEAVHQLVQLFDHPELTAPMCHRCNVNKAEHWCDSDCKHCYCSKCWDNIHEVGHYRNHRKFPVKDRPSEVSKCQEDHDDTVQYWCEGCSKEICNNCQQLKHKDHKVVLVTGDVKPLEEE
;
A
#
# COMPACT_ATOMS: atom_id res chain seq x y z
N MET A 1 11.69 10.52 -32.31
CA MET A 1 11.18 9.78 -33.50
C MET A 1 11.00 8.33 -33.07
N ALA A 2 9.75 7.87 -33.00
CA ALA A 2 9.43 6.51 -32.58
C ALA A 2 9.79 5.52 -33.69
N LEU A 3 10.53 4.46 -33.37
CA LEU A 3 10.81 3.38 -34.31
C LEU A 3 9.56 2.50 -34.40
N GLN A 4 8.77 2.70 -35.45
CA GLN A 4 7.74 1.75 -35.87
C GLN A 4 8.44 0.47 -36.32
N ASN A 5 8.42 -0.58 -35.50
CA ASN A 5 8.86 -1.92 -35.88
C ASN A 5 7.63 -2.82 -35.94
N ASN A 6 6.92 -2.84 -37.06
CA ASN A 6 5.99 -3.89 -37.53
C ASN A 6 5.31 -4.79 -36.46
N GLY A 7 4.76 -4.19 -35.41
CA GLY A 7 4.14 -4.88 -34.28
C GLY A 7 5.09 -5.64 -33.33
N GLN A 8 6.37 -5.80 -33.67
CA GLN A 8 7.32 -6.63 -32.91
C GLN A 8 7.68 -5.97 -31.57
N PHE A 9 7.37 -6.66 -30.47
CA PHE A 9 7.76 -6.22 -29.13
C PHE A 9 9.28 -6.30 -28.97
N VAL A 10 9.92 -5.13 -28.87
CA VAL A 10 11.37 -5.01 -28.64
C VAL A 10 11.62 -4.63 -27.19
N CYS A 11 12.40 -5.44 -26.48
CA CYS A 11 12.80 -5.15 -25.11
C CYS A 11 13.56 -3.80 -25.04
N PRO A 12 13.13 -2.83 -24.20
CA PRO A 12 13.79 -1.52 -24.07
C PRO A 12 15.26 -1.60 -23.62
N LYS A 13 15.61 -2.65 -22.85
CA LYS A 13 16.98 -2.89 -22.40
C LYS A 13 17.86 -3.59 -23.45
N ARG A 14 17.29 -4.02 -24.59
CA ARG A 14 17.99 -4.73 -25.67
C ARG A 14 18.74 -5.98 -25.20
N ASP A 15 18.17 -6.71 -24.23
CA ASP A 15 18.78 -7.90 -23.62
C ASP A 15 18.63 -9.17 -24.49
N GLY A 16 18.39 -9.03 -25.79
CA GLY A 16 18.23 -10.17 -26.71
C GLY A 16 16.89 -10.92 -26.62
N THR A 17 16.00 -10.55 -25.68
CA THR A 17 14.62 -11.07 -25.63
C THR A 17 13.88 -10.69 -26.92
N LYS A 18 13.51 -11.70 -27.71
CA LYS A 18 12.73 -11.55 -28.95
C LYS A 18 11.43 -12.31 -28.79
N VAL A 19 10.34 -11.65 -29.14
CA VAL A 19 9.03 -12.27 -29.28
C VAL A 19 8.75 -12.39 -30.78
N GLU A 20 8.46 -13.60 -31.24
CA GLU A 20 8.08 -13.86 -32.63
C GLU A 20 6.57 -13.59 -32.78
N GLY A 21 6.15 -13.01 -33.90
CA GLY A 21 4.73 -12.89 -34.25
C GLY A 21 3.86 -12.02 -33.33
N ASN A 22 4.46 -11.16 -32.49
CA ASN A 22 3.77 -10.32 -31.51
C ASN A 22 3.01 -11.11 -30.42
N ASP A 23 3.43 -12.34 -30.17
CA ASP A 23 2.81 -13.20 -29.17
C ASP A 23 3.28 -12.83 -27.74
N ILE A 24 2.66 -11.80 -27.17
CA ILE A 24 2.99 -11.31 -25.83
C ILE A 24 2.83 -12.38 -24.74
N GLU A 25 1.95 -13.37 -24.95
CA GLU A 25 1.70 -14.48 -24.03
C GLU A 25 2.89 -15.45 -23.96
N ALA A 26 3.77 -15.45 -24.98
CA ALA A 26 5.00 -16.24 -24.98
C ALA A 26 6.11 -15.66 -24.07
N LEU A 27 5.93 -14.44 -23.56
CA LEU A 27 6.86 -13.87 -22.58
C LEU A 27 6.73 -14.59 -21.25
N ILE A 28 7.87 -14.82 -20.59
CA ILE A 28 7.87 -15.37 -19.23
C ILE A 28 7.16 -14.36 -18.32
N PRO A 29 6.05 -14.76 -17.66
CA PRO A 29 5.32 -13.87 -16.78
C PRO A 29 6.19 -13.51 -15.57
N ASN A 30 6.04 -12.29 -15.07
CA ASN A 30 6.73 -11.86 -13.87
C ASN A 30 6.05 -12.49 -12.65
N GLU A 31 6.55 -13.65 -12.22
CA GLU A 31 5.96 -14.41 -11.12
C GLU A 31 5.91 -13.60 -9.81
N ALA A 32 6.89 -12.74 -9.56
CA ALA A 32 6.88 -11.86 -8.39
C ALA A 32 5.71 -10.87 -8.43
N VAL A 33 5.37 -10.33 -9.62
CA VAL A 33 4.18 -9.47 -9.78
C VAL A 33 2.91 -10.29 -9.56
N HIS A 34 2.81 -11.51 -10.07
CA HIS A 34 1.64 -12.37 -9.80
C HIS A 34 1.46 -12.67 -8.31
N GLN A 35 2.55 -12.99 -7.60
CA GLN A 35 2.52 -13.21 -6.15
C GLN A 35 2.10 -11.94 -5.39
N LEU A 36 2.60 -10.77 -5.80
CA LEU A 36 2.18 -9.49 -5.22
C LEU A 36 0.69 -9.22 -5.46
N VAL A 37 0.19 -9.42 -6.69
CA VAL A 37 -1.23 -9.27 -7.01
C VAL A 37 -2.09 -10.20 -6.15
N GLN A 38 -1.69 -11.46 -5.99
CA GLN A 38 -2.40 -12.40 -5.10
C GLN A 38 -2.45 -11.93 -3.64
N LEU A 39 -1.42 -11.25 -3.14
CA LEU A 39 -1.43 -10.68 -1.78
C LEU A 39 -2.40 -9.48 -1.66
N PHE A 40 -2.63 -8.72 -2.74
CA PHE A 40 -3.62 -7.65 -2.76
C PHE A 40 -5.05 -8.18 -2.89
N ASP A 41 -5.27 -9.24 -3.68
CA ASP A 41 -6.59 -9.82 -3.91
C ASP A 41 -7.11 -10.70 -2.75
N HIS A 42 -6.22 -11.17 -1.86
CA HIS A 42 -6.58 -12.02 -0.73
C HIS A 42 -6.21 -11.35 0.61
N PRO A 43 -6.97 -10.33 1.05
CA PRO A 43 -6.72 -9.64 2.31
C PRO A 43 -6.81 -10.59 3.53
N GLU A 44 -7.40 -11.78 3.40
CA GLU A 44 -7.39 -12.80 4.46
C GLU A 44 -6.02 -13.45 4.70
N LEU A 45 -5.09 -13.38 3.74
CA LEU A 45 -3.71 -13.85 3.91
C LEU A 45 -2.85 -12.85 4.67
N THR A 46 -3.19 -11.56 4.60
CA THR A 46 -2.50 -10.46 5.26
C THR A 46 -3.27 -9.87 6.45
N ALA A 47 -4.49 -10.35 6.70
CA ALA A 47 -5.32 -9.88 7.80
C ALA A 47 -4.59 -10.04 9.15
N PRO A 48 -4.51 -8.98 9.97
CA PRO A 48 -3.87 -9.04 11.27
C PRO A 48 -4.69 -9.94 12.21
N MET A 49 -4.06 -10.42 13.28
CA MET A 49 -4.78 -11.15 14.32
C MET A 49 -5.75 -10.22 15.07
N CYS A 50 -6.86 -10.79 15.52
CA CYS A 50 -7.84 -10.07 16.34
C CYS A 50 -7.16 -9.53 17.61
N HIS A 51 -7.25 -8.21 17.84
CA HIS A 51 -6.63 -7.53 18.98
C HIS A 51 -7.06 -8.11 20.33
N ARG A 52 -8.30 -8.58 20.46
CA ARG A 52 -8.84 -9.09 21.73
C ARG A 52 -8.43 -10.53 22.04
N CYS A 53 -8.61 -11.44 21.08
CA CYS A 53 -8.38 -12.86 21.34
C CYS A 53 -7.02 -13.35 20.88
N ASN A 54 -6.35 -12.65 19.96
CA ASN A 54 -5.09 -13.02 19.34
C ASN A 54 -5.04 -14.45 18.76
N VAL A 55 -6.21 -15.05 18.48
CA VAL A 55 -6.37 -16.43 18.03
C VAL A 55 -6.96 -16.47 16.62
N ASN A 56 -8.03 -15.71 16.39
CA ASN A 56 -8.69 -15.65 15.10
C ASN A 56 -8.16 -14.47 14.29
N LYS A 57 -8.10 -14.62 12.97
CA LYS A 57 -7.86 -13.52 12.05
C LYS A 57 -8.93 -12.44 12.23
N ALA A 58 -8.53 -11.19 12.14
CA ALA A 58 -9.46 -10.08 12.17
C ALA A 58 -10.19 -9.96 10.84
N GLU A 59 -11.48 -9.67 10.92
CA GLU A 59 -12.34 -9.46 9.75
C GLU A 59 -12.78 -8.00 9.65
N HIS A 60 -12.87 -7.35 10.82
CA HIS A 60 -13.40 -6.00 10.95
C HIS A 60 -12.38 -5.08 11.64
N TRP A 61 -12.35 -3.81 11.28
CA TRP A 61 -11.62 -2.77 11.99
C TRP A 61 -12.56 -1.64 12.41
N CYS A 62 -12.19 -0.98 13.51
CA CYS A 62 -12.93 0.15 14.07
C CYS A 62 -12.14 1.45 13.86
N ASP A 63 -12.72 2.40 13.14
CA ASP A 63 -12.13 3.73 12.85
C ASP A 63 -12.33 4.76 13.98
N SER A 64 -13.18 4.44 14.96
CA SER A 64 -13.39 5.28 16.14
C SER A 64 -12.20 5.15 17.12
N ASP A 65 -12.39 5.46 18.40
CA ASP A 65 -11.31 5.49 19.40
C ASP A 65 -10.54 4.16 19.57
N CYS A 66 -11.09 3.04 19.10
CA CYS A 66 -10.42 1.74 19.22
C CYS A 66 -9.22 1.60 18.28
N LYS A 67 -9.28 2.06 17.02
CA LYS A 67 -8.22 1.89 16.01
C LYS A 67 -7.62 0.47 15.96
N HIS A 68 -8.45 -0.55 16.19
CA HIS A 68 -8.04 -1.95 16.34
C HIS A 68 -8.87 -2.86 15.44
N CYS A 69 -8.29 -4.01 15.10
CA CYS A 69 -8.92 -5.04 14.29
C CYS A 69 -9.47 -6.18 15.16
N TYR A 70 -10.67 -6.68 14.84
CA TYR A 70 -11.39 -7.69 15.59
C TYR A 70 -11.94 -8.79 14.67
N CYS A 71 -12.01 -10.02 15.16
CA CYS A 71 -12.82 -11.07 14.53
C CYS A 71 -14.31 -10.81 14.82
N SER A 72 -15.21 -11.41 14.03
CA SER A 72 -16.66 -11.18 14.17
C SER A 72 -17.17 -11.38 15.60
N LYS A 73 -16.80 -12.49 16.27
CA LYS A 73 -17.21 -12.76 17.66
C LYS A 73 -16.76 -11.67 18.63
N CYS A 74 -15.52 -11.17 18.49
CA CYS A 74 -15.01 -10.14 19.38
C CYS A 74 -15.62 -8.78 19.07
N TRP A 75 -15.97 -8.51 17.81
CA TRP A 75 -16.69 -7.33 17.39
C TRP A 75 -18.03 -7.24 18.12
N ASP A 76 -18.88 -8.25 17.97
CA ASP A 76 -20.25 -8.23 18.48
C ASP A 76 -20.27 -8.07 20.02
N ASN A 77 -19.35 -8.74 20.71
CA ASN A 77 -19.23 -8.64 22.17
C ASN A 77 -18.74 -7.28 22.71
N ILE A 78 -18.05 -6.47 21.90
CA ILE A 78 -17.48 -5.18 22.35
C ILE A 78 -18.29 -4.01 21.78
N HIS A 79 -18.58 -4.05 20.48
CA HIS A 79 -19.10 -2.93 19.72
C HIS A 79 -20.63 -2.91 19.61
N GLU A 80 -21.35 -3.91 20.13
CA GLU A 80 -22.81 -3.85 20.27
C GLU A 80 -23.26 -3.36 21.66
N VAL A 81 -22.32 -3.12 22.58
CA VAL A 81 -22.62 -2.79 23.97
C VAL A 81 -22.15 -1.39 24.36
N GLY A 82 -23.02 -0.65 25.07
CA GLY A 82 -22.68 0.60 25.76
C GLY A 82 -22.03 1.67 24.86
N HIS A 83 -20.88 2.18 25.31
CA HIS A 83 -20.14 3.29 24.68
C HIS A 83 -19.70 2.99 23.24
N TYR A 84 -19.49 1.72 22.91
CA TYR A 84 -18.94 1.31 21.62
C TYR A 84 -20.00 1.11 20.53
N ARG A 85 -21.29 1.25 20.85
CA ARG A 85 -22.40 1.02 19.91
C ARG A 85 -22.40 1.95 18.69
N ASN A 86 -21.80 3.14 18.85
CA ASN A 86 -21.70 4.12 17.76
C ASN A 86 -20.44 3.93 16.91
N HIS A 87 -19.58 2.97 17.25
CA HIS A 87 -18.38 2.70 16.48
C HIS A 87 -18.75 2.04 15.16
N ARG A 88 -18.10 2.48 14.08
CA ARG A 88 -18.38 1.96 12.74
C ARG A 88 -17.54 0.73 12.45
N LYS A 89 -18.22 -0.28 11.92
CA LYS A 89 -17.64 -1.54 11.43
C LYS A 89 -17.19 -1.36 10.00
N PHE A 90 -15.92 -1.55 9.75
CA PHE A 90 -15.35 -1.58 8.40
C PHE A 90 -14.61 -2.90 8.18
N PRO A 91 -14.59 -3.45 6.96
CA PRO A 91 -13.81 -4.64 6.68
C PRO A 91 -12.31 -4.31 6.73
N VAL A 92 -11.47 -5.22 7.23
CA VAL A 92 -10.02 -5.00 7.45
C VAL A 92 -9.30 -4.47 6.21
N LYS A 93 -9.72 -4.87 5.00
CA LYS A 93 -9.16 -4.38 3.73
C LYS A 93 -9.30 -2.86 3.52
N ASP A 94 -10.30 -2.23 4.14
CA ASP A 94 -10.54 -0.80 4.06
C ASP A 94 -9.78 -0.04 5.16
N ARG A 95 -8.97 -0.74 5.96
CA ARG A 95 -8.14 -0.12 6.98
C ARG A 95 -7.12 0.77 6.27
N PRO A 96 -7.05 2.07 6.59
CA PRO A 96 -6.03 2.94 6.02
C PRO A 96 -4.65 2.37 6.34
N SER A 97 -3.77 2.33 5.34
CA SER A 97 -2.37 1.94 5.56
C SER A 97 -1.79 2.91 6.59
N GLU A 98 -1.18 2.39 7.65
CA GLU A 98 -0.47 3.23 8.60
C GLU A 98 0.66 3.93 7.85
N VAL A 99 0.46 5.22 7.55
CA VAL A 99 1.51 6.06 6.99
C VAL A 99 2.65 6.09 7.99
N SER A 100 3.83 5.68 7.54
CA SER A 100 5.05 5.66 8.34
C SER A 100 5.22 7.00 9.04
N LYS A 101 5.36 7.00 10.36
CA LYS A 101 5.72 8.20 11.12
C LYS A 101 7.18 8.52 10.90
N CYS A 102 7.52 9.80 10.92
CA CYS A 102 8.92 10.20 10.89
C CYS A 102 9.64 9.70 12.15
N GLN A 103 10.77 9.03 11.95
CA GLN A 103 11.62 8.57 13.05
C GLN A 103 12.32 9.71 13.80
N GLU A 104 12.41 10.90 13.20
CA GLU A 104 12.97 12.08 13.87
C GLU A 104 11.81 12.86 14.52
N ASP A 105 11.81 12.89 15.87
CA ASP A 105 11.10 13.65 16.93
C ASP A 105 9.95 14.64 16.61
N HIS A 106 9.34 14.56 15.43
CA HIS A 106 8.40 15.55 14.94
C HIS A 106 6.96 15.00 14.97
N ASP A 107 6.79 13.71 15.30
CA ASP A 107 5.54 12.89 15.23
C ASP A 107 4.72 13.09 13.94
N ASP A 108 5.36 13.64 12.91
CA ASP A 108 4.76 14.04 11.65
C ASP A 108 4.81 12.86 10.67
N THR A 109 3.86 12.79 9.75
CA THR A 109 3.80 11.69 8.79
C THR A 109 4.91 11.84 7.74
N VAL A 110 5.51 10.72 7.34
CA VAL A 110 6.42 10.71 6.20
C VAL A 110 5.63 11.08 4.95
N GLN A 111 6.14 12.06 4.21
CA GLN A 111 5.52 12.55 2.98
C GLN A 111 6.50 12.55 1.80
N TYR A 112 7.82 12.53 2.07
CA TYR A 112 8.84 12.70 1.06
C TYR A 112 9.91 11.62 1.15
N TRP A 113 10.50 11.28 0.01
CA TRP A 113 11.72 10.51 -0.11
C TRP A 113 12.88 11.44 -0.46
N CYS A 114 13.93 11.43 0.35
CA CYS A 114 15.14 12.19 0.09
C CYS A 114 16.12 11.34 -0.74
N GLU A 115 16.32 11.68 -2.01
CA GLU A 115 17.25 10.96 -2.89
C GLU A 115 18.71 11.08 -2.42
N GLY A 116 19.10 12.22 -1.84
CA GLY A 116 20.46 12.42 -1.33
C GLY A 116 20.81 11.60 -0.09
N CYS A 117 19.81 11.11 0.65
CA CYS A 117 20.02 10.35 1.88
C CYS A 117 19.41 8.94 1.83
N SER A 118 18.73 8.59 0.73
CA SER A 118 17.98 7.35 0.55
C SER A 118 17.09 7.01 1.75
N LYS A 119 16.35 8.00 2.26
CA LYS A 119 15.46 7.83 3.41
C LYS A 119 14.14 8.59 3.25
N GLU A 120 13.13 8.04 3.90
CA GLU A 120 11.82 8.62 4.13
C GLU A 120 11.88 9.76 5.16
N ILE A 121 11.27 10.90 4.84
CA ILE A 121 11.26 12.10 5.69
C ILE A 121 9.88 12.77 5.73
N CYS A 122 9.57 13.44 6.84
CA CYS A 122 8.40 14.33 6.93
C CYS A 122 8.71 15.73 6.37
N ASN A 123 7.67 16.58 6.30
CA ASN A 123 7.80 17.95 5.84
C ASN A 123 8.78 18.77 6.71
N ASN A 124 8.79 18.56 8.03
CA ASN A 124 9.71 19.24 8.94
C ASN A 124 11.17 18.87 8.66
N CYS A 125 11.46 17.58 8.43
CA CYS A 125 12.80 17.13 8.05
C CYS A 125 13.26 17.74 6.72
N GLN A 126 12.36 17.84 5.73
CA GLN A 126 12.63 18.53 4.46
C GLN A 126 13.08 19.97 4.70
N GLN A 127 12.36 20.71 5.53
CA GLN A 127 12.64 22.12 5.79
C GLN A 127 13.83 22.38 6.72
N LEU A 128 14.20 21.43 7.59
CA LEU A 128 15.23 21.67 8.60
C LEU A 128 16.58 21.08 8.20
N LYS A 129 16.60 19.84 7.71
CA LYS A 129 17.84 19.06 7.49
C LYS A 129 18.08 18.69 6.04
N HIS A 130 17.04 18.73 5.20
CA HIS A 130 17.09 18.23 3.83
C HIS A 130 16.73 19.30 2.78
N LYS A 131 16.94 20.59 3.09
CA LYS A 131 16.62 21.72 2.20
C LYS A 131 17.37 21.68 0.87
N ASP A 132 18.64 21.32 0.92
CA ASP A 132 19.54 21.28 -0.24
C ASP A 132 19.55 19.91 -0.93
N HIS A 133 18.76 18.95 -0.44
CA HIS A 133 18.67 17.63 -1.04
C HIS A 133 17.47 17.56 -1.99
N LYS A 134 17.66 16.82 -3.08
CA LYS A 134 16.55 16.49 -3.98
C LYS A 134 15.59 15.55 -3.26
N VAL A 135 14.35 15.98 -3.12
CA VAL A 135 13.26 15.25 -2.46
C VAL A 135 12.11 15.03 -3.43
N VAL A 136 11.46 13.87 -3.31
CA VAL A 136 10.30 13.47 -4.13
C VAL A 136 9.13 13.19 -3.19
N LEU A 137 7.93 13.67 -3.53
CA LEU A 137 6.71 13.38 -2.78
C LEU A 137 6.28 11.92 -3.00
N VAL A 138 5.97 11.21 -1.92
CA VAL A 138 5.62 9.76 -1.94
C VAL A 138 4.19 9.53 -1.46
N THR A 139 3.34 10.57 -1.42
CA THR A 139 1.96 10.47 -0.93
C THR A 139 1.22 9.27 -1.54
N GLY A 140 0.72 8.39 -0.67
CA GLY A 140 -0.06 7.19 -1.00
C GLY A 140 -1.50 7.47 -1.46
N ASP A 141 -1.85 8.72 -1.76
CA ASP A 141 -3.12 9.07 -2.37
C ASP A 141 -3.09 8.73 -3.87
N VAL A 142 -3.22 7.45 -4.19
CA VAL A 142 -3.72 7.04 -5.50
C VAL A 142 -5.18 7.48 -5.57
N LYS A 143 -5.41 8.75 -5.91
CA LYS A 143 -6.73 9.16 -6.37
C LYS A 143 -7.03 8.34 -7.62
N PRO A 144 -8.13 7.56 -7.65
CA PRO A 144 -8.56 6.95 -8.90
C PRO A 144 -8.71 8.09 -9.91
N LEU A 145 -8.01 7.98 -11.04
CA LEU A 145 -8.25 8.83 -12.18
C LEU A 145 -9.68 8.53 -12.62
N GLU A 146 -10.61 9.44 -12.31
CA GLU A 146 -11.91 9.44 -12.96
C GLU A 146 -11.64 9.76 -14.43
N GLU A 147 -11.91 8.77 -15.29
CA GLU A 147 -11.86 8.93 -16.73
C GLU A 147 -13.08 9.78 -17.16
N GLU A 148 -12.82 11.00 -17.64
CA GLU A 148 -13.79 11.85 -18.36
C GLU A 148 -13.85 11.50 -19.85
#